data_AF-A0A0C3D071-F1
#
_entry.id   AF-A0A0C3D071-F1
#
_cell.length_a   1.000
_cell.length_b   1.000
_cell.length_c   1.000
_cell.angle_alpha   90.00
_cell.angle_beta   90.00
_cell.angle_gamma   90.00
#
_symmetry.space_group_name_H-M   'P 1'
#
loop_
_entity.id
_entity.type
_entity.pdbx_description
1 polymer ?
#
loop_
_entity_poly.entity_id
_entity_poly.type
_entity_poly.pdbx_seq_one_letter_code
_entity_poly.pdbx_strand_id
1 'polypeptide(L)'
;MTDLYPIRLKPIGSQSVFTSIRGQHSLEFQNSNSRWHPKITVYRLLVISTTISLGSAKAAATFNGKSYVSITIEWISGVAVFCSLFMVGWFEGDSSHYPKLAWLFESDLIRLTWRAFKKTGPNYTSEEQQRTVSLDGEYPPITGYRLLVSGSVFIFGMVKAYLSYIGLGGAANALDWTFGVLVTSGLYVLGLYENNSANKMPYFFETHYGSEIYSGGWFISRIAMYLTGLALAIGFSWCWHQGLQLLHESNQTDFLEIYDGTKQDGPPTFLAEVHNMSMRCMMDGMAYLGILVGVGGSLHFLREIVSAFAQLSVVRKVAKSLRQAVLCISEPISRKFDESAFETPIWVKETVRLITKSYLFLKRFGVHILLFAIATVVCAVLAFYFLGFPFRIFHKTESQAEFNSMLFFGIGYTFFSVGLGGAACYGLLHSVRQLLQPFLEDLDVPYGERIML
;
A
#
# COMPACT_ATOMS: atom_id res chain seq x y z
N MET A 1 -3.20 72.95 -18.64
CA MET A 1 -4.64 72.99 -18.35
C MET A 1 -5.00 71.59 -17.92
N THR A 2 -4.99 71.39 -16.61
CA THR A 2 -4.89 70.10 -15.93
C THR A 2 -5.86 70.20 -14.78
N ASP A 3 -7.08 69.69 -14.98
CA ASP A 3 -8.14 69.73 -13.98
C ASP A 3 -7.98 68.56 -13.01
N LEU A 4 -7.39 68.89 -11.86
CA LEU A 4 -7.31 68.05 -10.67
C LEU A 4 -8.69 68.03 -9.98
N TYR A 5 -9.37 66.89 -10.02
CA TYR A 5 -10.57 66.65 -9.22
C TYR A 5 -10.21 66.53 -7.73
N PRO A 6 -10.88 67.26 -6.82
CA PRO A 6 -10.62 67.14 -5.40
C PRO A 6 -11.25 65.86 -4.84
N ILE A 7 -10.41 64.92 -4.41
CA ILE A 7 -10.83 63.73 -3.66
C ILE A 7 -11.32 64.19 -2.29
N ARG A 8 -12.64 64.19 -2.11
CA ARG A 8 -13.31 64.49 -0.83
C ARG A 8 -13.26 63.25 0.05
N LEU A 9 -12.26 63.15 0.91
CA LEU A 9 -12.16 62.11 1.94
C LEU A 9 -13.34 62.27 2.92
N LYS A 10 -14.23 61.28 2.93
CA LYS A 10 -15.35 61.18 3.87
C LYS A 10 -14.78 60.72 5.22
N PRO A 11 -15.00 61.44 6.34
CA PRO A 11 -14.49 61.04 7.63
C PRO A 11 -15.11 59.69 8.02
N ILE A 12 -14.26 58.67 8.15
CA ILE A 12 -14.62 57.34 8.63
C ILE A 12 -14.96 57.48 10.11
N GLY A 13 -16.26 57.47 10.44
CA GLY A 13 -16.76 57.41 11.80
C GLY A 13 -16.37 56.09 12.46
N SER A 14 -15.25 56.09 13.17
CA SER A 14 -14.60 54.92 13.78
C SER A 14 -15.28 54.39 15.05
N GLN A 15 -16.41 54.96 15.48
CA GLN A 15 -17.05 54.59 16.76
C GLN A 15 -18.23 53.59 16.63
N SER A 16 -18.85 53.41 15.46
CA SER A 16 -19.97 52.45 15.30
C SER A 16 -19.52 51.01 15.05
N VAL A 17 -18.29 50.81 14.57
CA VAL A 17 -17.74 49.45 14.32
C VAL A 17 -17.37 48.76 15.64
N PHE A 18 -16.91 49.52 16.64
CA PHE A 18 -16.44 48.95 17.91
C PHE A 18 -17.56 48.44 18.83
N THR A 19 -18.77 48.98 18.71
CA THR A 19 -19.94 48.52 19.49
C THR A 19 -20.58 47.26 18.92
N SER A 20 -20.49 47.03 17.60
CA SER A 20 -20.93 45.76 16.97
C SER A 20 -20.04 44.57 17.38
N ILE A 21 -18.73 44.78 17.51
CA ILE A 21 -17.77 43.71 17.86
C ILE A 21 -17.93 43.27 19.33
N ARG A 22 -18.26 44.19 20.24
CA ARG A 22 -18.43 43.88 21.68
C ARG A 22 -19.72 43.11 21.99
N GLY A 23 -20.76 43.24 21.16
CA GLY A 23 -22.01 42.48 21.29
C GLY A 23 -21.91 41.03 20.83
N GLN A 24 -21.07 40.72 19.84
CA GLN A 24 -20.88 39.33 19.38
C GLN A 24 -20.04 38.49 20.36
N HIS A 25 -19.01 39.08 20.97
CA HIS A 25 -18.15 38.37 21.92
C HIS A 25 -18.86 37.93 23.23
N SER A 26 -19.98 38.56 23.58
CA SER A 26 -20.71 38.28 24.83
C SER A 26 -21.79 37.20 24.70
N LEU A 27 -22.24 36.88 23.48
CA LEU A 27 -23.13 35.73 23.21
C LEU A 27 -22.37 34.42 22.98
N GLU A 28 -21.08 34.48 22.65
CA GLU A 28 -20.25 33.31 22.33
C GLU A 28 -19.87 32.48 23.57
N PHE A 29 -19.85 33.10 24.77
CA PHE A 29 -19.38 32.44 26.00
C PHE A 29 -20.45 31.67 26.78
N GLN A 30 -21.74 31.85 26.47
CA GLN A 30 -22.81 31.43 27.40
C GLN A 30 -23.42 30.04 27.13
N ASN A 31 -22.89 29.25 26.18
CA ASN A 31 -23.41 27.90 25.94
C ASN A 31 -22.35 26.83 25.63
N SER A 32 -21.18 26.93 26.29
CA SER A 32 -20.06 25.98 26.14
C SER A 32 -20.39 24.51 26.48
N ASN A 33 -21.55 24.24 27.08
CA ASN A 33 -21.98 22.87 27.43
C ASN A 33 -22.95 22.24 26.42
N SER A 34 -23.43 22.96 25.40
CA SER A 34 -24.29 22.35 24.38
C SER A 34 -23.46 21.51 23.41
N ARG A 35 -23.76 20.20 23.33
CA ARG A 35 -23.08 19.33 22.37
C ARG A 35 -23.61 19.64 20.97
N TRP A 36 -22.74 20.11 20.08
CA TRP A 36 -23.09 20.25 18.67
C TRP A 36 -23.26 18.88 17.99
N HIS A 37 -24.32 18.76 17.19
CA HIS A 37 -24.63 17.61 16.32
C HIS A 37 -25.23 18.10 14.98
N PRO A 38 -24.91 17.43 13.85
CA PRO A 38 -25.45 17.82 12.56
C PRO A 38 -26.96 17.61 12.49
N LYS A 39 -27.67 18.45 11.72
CA LYS A 39 -29.12 18.29 11.52
C LYS A 39 -29.37 17.01 10.72
N ILE A 40 -30.31 16.18 11.18
CA ILE A 40 -30.88 15.12 10.34
C ILE A 40 -32.11 15.69 9.67
N THR A 41 -31.90 16.25 8.49
CA THR A 41 -32.96 16.86 7.67
C THR A 41 -33.75 15.79 6.93
N VAL A 42 -34.93 16.14 6.40
CA VAL A 42 -35.73 15.21 5.59
C VAL A 42 -34.96 14.78 4.34
N TYR A 43 -34.26 15.72 3.69
CA TYR A 43 -33.38 15.43 2.56
C TYR A 43 -32.30 14.39 2.92
N ARG A 44 -31.55 14.63 4.01
CA ARG A 44 -30.46 13.74 4.42
C ARG A 44 -30.97 12.34 4.80
N LEU A 45 -32.12 12.26 5.47
CA LEU A 45 -32.77 10.97 5.74
C LEU A 45 -33.18 10.27 4.44
N LEU A 46 -33.71 11.02 3.47
CA LEU A 46 -34.09 10.47 2.17
C LEU A 46 -32.87 9.91 1.44
N VAL A 47 -31.73 10.61 1.41
CA VAL A 47 -30.47 10.11 0.82
C VAL A 47 -30.02 8.81 1.48
N ILE A 48 -30.01 8.75 2.82
CA ILE A 48 -29.61 7.54 3.55
C ILE A 48 -30.62 6.40 3.30
N SER A 49 -31.92 6.68 3.43
CA SER A 49 -32.99 5.70 3.28
C SER A 49 -33.03 5.12 1.86
N THR A 50 -32.85 5.95 0.84
CA THR A 50 -32.82 5.48 -0.56
C THR A 50 -31.58 4.64 -0.82
N THR A 51 -30.41 5.04 -0.32
CA THR A 51 -29.17 4.24 -0.40
C THR A 51 -29.36 2.85 0.23
N ILE A 52 -29.89 2.79 1.46
CA ILE A 52 -30.15 1.52 2.16
C ILE A 52 -31.19 0.68 1.43
N SER A 53 -32.29 1.28 1.00
CA SER A 53 -33.41 0.57 0.36
C SER A 53 -33.00 0.00 -1.00
N LEU A 54 -32.32 0.80 -1.84
CA LEU A 54 -31.88 0.38 -3.17
C LEU A 54 -30.74 -0.64 -3.08
N GLY A 55 -29.79 -0.45 -2.16
CA GLY A 55 -28.75 -1.45 -1.89
C GLY A 55 -29.35 -2.78 -1.42
N SER A 56 -30.30 -2.75 -0.48
CA SER A 56 -30.99 -3.95 0.00
C SER A 56 -31.83 -4.63 -1.09
N ALA A 57 -32.54 -3.85 -1.92
CA ALA A 57 -33.29 -4.38 -3.05
C ALA A 57 -32.37 -5.04 -4.09
N LYS A 58 -31.20 -4.44 -4.37
CA LYS A 58 -30.16 -5.03 -5.22
C LYS A 58 -29.71 -6.38 -4.66
N ALA A 59 -29.29 -6.42 -3.39
CA ALA A 59 -28.83 -7.65 -2.75
C ALA A 59 -29.90 -8.76 -2.73
N ALA A 60 -31.16 -8.41 -2.45
CA ALA A 60 -32.28 -9.34 -2.52
C ALA A 60 -32.50 -9.87 -3.94
N ALA A 61 -32.41 -9.02 -4.97
CA ALA A 61 -32.51 -9.45 -6.37
C ALA A 61 -31.36 -10.38 -6.77
N THR A 62 -30.14 -10.07 -6.35
CA THR A 62 -28.96 -10.93 -6.55
C THR A 62 -29.13 -12.29 -5.88
N PHE A 63 -29.57 -12.31 -4.61
CA PHE A 63 -29.77 -13.54 -3.84
C PHE A 63 -30.80 -14.47 -4.49
N ASN A 64 -31.84 -13.91 -5.11
CA ASN A 64 -32.85 -14.66 -5.85
C ASN A 64 -32.40 -15.11 -7.25
N GLY A 65 -31.12 -14.96 -7.61
CA GLY A 65 -30.59 -15.31 -8.93
C GLY A 65 -31.07 -14.41 -10.08
N LYS A 66 -31.71 -13.28 -9.79
CA LYS A 66 -32.25 -12.35 -10.80
C LYS A 66 -31.22 -11.27 -11.14
N SER A 67 -30.14 -11.68 -11.78
CA SER A 67 -29.01 -10.79 -12.13
C SER A 67 -29.43 -9.58 -12.96
N TYR A 68 -30.31 -9.76 -13.94
CA TYR A 68 -30.82 -8.66 -14.79
C TYR A 68 -31.53 -7.58 -13.95
N VAL A 69 -32.37 -7.96 -12.98
CA VAL A 69 -33.06 -7.01 -12.08
C VAL A 69 -32.04 -6.26 -11.23
N SER A 70 -31.06 -6.95 -10.68
CA SER A 70 -29.98 -6.34 -9.90
C SER A 70 -29.21 -5.29 -10.72
N ILE A 71 -28.89 -5.60 -11.97
CA ILE A 71 -28.21 -4.67 -12.89
C ILE A 71 -29.11 -3.48 -13.21
N THR A 72 -30.39 -3.70 -13.51
CA THR A 72 -31.35 -2.62 -13.77
C THR A 72 -31.51 -1.69 -12.56
N ILE A 73 -31.63 -2.25 -11.35
CA ILE A 73 -31.68 -1.47 -10.11
C ILE A 73 -30.42 -0.61 -10.01
N GLU A 74 -29.24 -1.20 -10.20
CA GLU A 74 -27.97 -0.48 -10.11
C GLU A 74 -27.90 0.72 -11.06
N TRP A 75 -28.27 0.56 -12.33
CA TRP A 75 -28.26 1.66 -13.30
C TRP A 75 -29.28 2.75 -12.97
N ILE A 76 -30.52 2.36 -12.67
CA ILE A 76 -31.59 3.33 -12.37
C ILE A 76 -31.31 4.05 -11.06
N SER A 77 -30.92 3.32 -10.01
CA SER A 77 -30.59 3.91 -8.70
C SER A 77 -29.34 4.78 -8.77
N GLY A 78 -28.30 4.27 -9.44
CA GLY A 78 -26.99 4.92 -9.46
C GLY A 78 -26.97 6.17 -10.32
N VAL A 79 -27.74 6.20 -11.41
CA VAL A 79 -27.78 7.36 -12.31
C VAL A 79 -28.98 8.24 -12.02
N ALA A 80 -30.20 7.75 -12.25
CA ALA A 80 -31.39 8.60 -12.21
C ALA A 80 -31.72 9.10 -10.79
N VAL A 81 -31.75 8.19 -9.81
CA VAL A 81 -32.09 8.55 -8.43
C VAL A 81 -30.97 9.40 -7.82
N PHE A 82 -29.70 8.96 -7.93
CA PHE A 82 -28.60 9.71 -7.34
C PHE A 82 -28.40 11.09 -7.98
N CYS A 83 -28.51 11.22 -9.31
CA CYS A 83 -28.45 12.54 -9.97
C CYS A 83 -29.60 13.44 -9.49
N SER A 84 -30.81 12.90 -9.36
CA SER A 84 -31.95 13.68 -8.85
C SER A 84 -31.71 14.18 -7.43
N LEU A 85 -31.21 13.31 -6.55
CA LEU A 85 -30.87 13.67 -5.17
C LEU A 85 -29.74 14.69 -5.11
N PHE A 86 -28.71 14.50 -5.92
CA PHE A 86 -27.59 15.43 -6.03
C PHE A 86 -28.06 16.83 -6.47
N MET A 87 -28.93 16.91 -7.48
CA MET A 87 -29.51 18.17 -7.94
C MET A 87 -30.38 18.82 -6.86
N VAL A 88 -31.15 18.03 -6.09
CA VAL A 88 -31.89 18.54 -4.92
C VAL A 88 -30.93 19.06 -3.86
N GLY A 89 -29.82 18.36 -3.60
CA GLY A 89 -28.80 18.76 -2.64
C GLY A 89 -28.14 20.11 -2.94
N TRP A 90 -28.12 20.55 -4.20
CA TRP A 90 -27.65 21.89 -4.56
C TRP A 90 -28.43 23.00 -3.84
N PHE A 91 -29.73 22.79 -3.61
CA PHE A 91 -30.58 23.76 -2.92
C PHE A 91 -30.36 23.81 -1.39
N GLU A 92 -29.61 22.86 -0.81
CA GLU A 92 -29.32 22.84 0.62
C GLU A 92 -28.50 24.07 1.05
N GLY A 93 -27.61 24.57 0.18
CA GLY A 93 -26.78 25.75 0.45
C GLY A 93 -27.52 27.09 0.41
N ASP A 94 -28.62 27.17 -0.36
CA ASP A 94 -29.38 28.39 -0.65
C ASP A 94 -30.86 28.26 -0.28
N SER A 95 -31.15 27.61 0.85
CA SER A 95 -32.53 27.39 1.35
C SER A 95 -33.34 28.69 1.45
N SER A 96 -32.70 29.83 1.72
CA SER A 96 -33.34 31.15 1.78
C SER A 96 -33.93 31.63 0.44
N HIS A 97 -33.36 31.22 -0.69
CA HIS A 97 -33.84 31.61 -2.01
C HIS A 97 -35.06 30.79 -2.46
N TYR A 98 -35.28 29.61 -1.88
CA TYR A 98 -36.33 28.66 -2.29
C TYR A 98 -37.23 28.25 -1.10
N PRO A 99 -38.12 29.14 -0.63
CA PRO A 99 -38.92 28.91 0.58
C PRO A 99 -39.86 27.70 0.47
N LYS A 100 -40.26 27.32 -0.75
CA LYS A 100 -41.09 26.13 -1.00
C LYS A 100 -40.37 24.81 -0.71
N LEU A 101 -39.03 24.79 -0.79
CA LEU A 101 -38.20 23.61 -0.50
C LEU A 101 -37.51 23.68 0.86
N ALA A 102 -37.56 24.84 1.54
CA ALA A 102 -36.93 25.04 2.85
C ALA A 102 -37.35 23.99 3.87
N TRP A 103 -38.61 23.53 3.86
CA TRP A 103 -39.09 22.48 4.77
C TRP A 103 -38.27 21.18 4.68
N LEU A 104 -37.71 20.84 3.52
CA LEU A 104 -36.94 19.62 3.28
C LEU A 104 -35.56 19.68 3.96
N PHE A 105 -34.96 20.89 4.03
CA PHE A 105 -33.61 21.12 4.55
C PHE A 105 -33.60 21.70 5.98
N GLU A 106 -34.62 22.43 6.39
CA GLU A 106 -34.67 23.07 7.71
C GLU A 106 -35.27 22.17 8.79
N SER A 107 -36.13 21.22 8.41
CA SER A 107 -36.83 20.35 9.36
C SER A 107 -35.87 19.33 9.99
N ASP A 108 -35.49 19.57 11.24
CA ASP A 108 -34.70 18.64 12.04
C ASP A 108 -35.57 17.50 12.58
N LEU A 109 -35.45 16.32 11.97
CA LEU A 109 -36.22 15.13 12.31
C LEU A 109 -35.94 14.61 13.71
N ILE A 110 -34.77 14.90 14.28
CA ILE A 110 -34.45 14.50 15.67
C ILE A 110 -35.40 15.22 16.63
N ARG A 111 -35.68 16.51 16.39
CA ARG A 111 -36.63 17.27 17.22
C ARG A 111 -38.05 16.71 17.12
N LEU A 112 -38.45 16.33 15.91
CA LEU A 112 -39.77 15.73 15.67
C LEU A 112 -39.90 14.38 16.39
N THR A 113 -38.86 13.54 16.31
CA THR A 113 -38.78 12.25 17.00
C THR A 113 -38.87 12.44 18.52
N TRP A 114 -38.10 13.36 19.11
CA TRP A 114 -38.17 13.64 20.55
C TRP A 114 -39.53 14.17 21.00
N ARG A 115 -40.16 15.04 20.19
CA ARG A 115 -41.53 15.52 20.45
C ARG A 115 -42.53 14.37 20.46
N ALA A 116 -42.42 13.45 19.50
CA ALA A 116 -43.30 12.27 19.42
C ALA A 116 -43.17 11.38 20.67
N PHE A 117 -41.95 11.21 21.20
CA PHE A 117 -41.71 10.40 22.40
C PHE A 117 -41.96 11.12 23.74
N LYS A 118 -42.44 12.37 23.74
CA LYS A 118 -42.71 13.20 24.94
C LYS A 118 -41.56 13.25 25.96
N LYS A 119 -40.33 12.99 25.54
CA LYS A 119 -39.15 13.08 26.41
C LYS A 119 -38.54 14.47 26.28
N THR A 120 -38.10 15.04 27.40
CA THR A 120 -37.28 16.27 27.40
C THR A 120 -36.05 16.05 26.54
N GLY A 121 -36.03 16.68 25.37
CA GLY A 121 -34.95 16.51 24.41
C GLY A 121 -33.63 17.01 24.98
N PRO A 122 -32.49 16.39 24.62
CA PRO A 122 -31.18 16.91 25.00
C PRO A 122 -31.01 18.34 24.48
N ASN A 123 -30.37 19.22 25.27
CA ASN A 123 -29.94 20.52 24.77
C ASN A 123 -28.77 20.30 23.80
N TYR A 124 -29.08 20.29 22.50
CA TYR A 124 -28.08 20.27 21.43
C TYR A 124 -28.29 21.45 20.49
N THR A 125 -27.19 21.98 19.99
CA THR A 125 -27.17 22.99 18.95
C THR A 125 -26.93 22.29 17.62
N SER A 126 -27.77 22.58 16.63
CA SER A 126 -27.64 22.02 15.29
C SER A 126 -27.39 23.06 14.22
N GLU A 127 -27.13 24.30 14.61
CA GLU A 127 -26.74 25.36 13.67
C GLU A 127 -25.42 25.01 13.01
N GLU A 128 -25.47 24.82 11.70
CA GLU A 128 -24.33 24.52 10.85
C GLU A 128 -23.69 25.83 10.46
N GLN A 129 -22.37 25.93 10.63
CA GLN A 129 -21.66 27.13 10.22
C GLN A 129 -21.53 27.09 8.70
N GLN A 130 -22.07 28.12 8.05
CA GLN A 130 -21.83 28.31 6.62
C GLN A 130 -20.33 28.52 6.47
N ARG A 131 -19.63 27.52 5.91
CA ARG A 131 -18.21 27.66 5.61
C ARG A 131 -18.08 28.85 4.68
N THR A 132 -17.52 29.94 5.18
CA THR A 132 -16.97 30.97 4.32
C THR A 132 -15.85 30.27 3.55
N VAL A 133 -16.14 29.89 2.31
CA VAL A 133 -15.13 29.34 1.40
C VAL A 133 -14.05 30.40 1.33
N SER A 134 -12.92 30.15 2.00
CA SER A 134 -11.77 31.04 1.93
C SER A 134 -11.38 31.14 0.46
N LEU A 135 -11.65 32.29 -0.15
CA LEU A 135 -11.41 32.59 -1.56
C LEU A 135 -9.92 32.58 -1.95
N ASP A 136 -9.03 32.34 -1.00
CA ASP A 136 -7.57 32.37 -1.19
C ASP A 136 -6.99 31.12 -1.88
N GLY A 137 -7.80 30.13 -2.27
CA GLY A 137 -7.34 28.95 -3.00
C GLY A 137 -8.16 28.65 -4.25
N GLU A 138 -7.48 28.55 -5.41
CA GLU A 138 -8.08 28.08 -6.68
C GLU A 138 -8.61 26.63 -6.62
N TYR A 139 -8.24 25.87 -5.60
CA TYR A 139 -8.54 24.43 -5.50
C TYR A 139 -9.28 24.08 -4.20
N PRO A 140 -10.26 23.16 -4.26
CA PRO A 140 -10.92 22.66 -3.07
C PRO A 140 -9.93 21.94 -2.15
N PRO A 141 -9.94 22.19 -0.83
CA PRO A 141 -8.97 21.61 0.08
C PRO A 141 -9.08 20.09 0.09
N ILE A 142 -7.92 19.41 0.06
CA ILE A 142 -7.85 17.96 0.23
C ILE A 142 -7.79 17.66 1.72
N THR A 143 -8.93 17.34 2.31
CA THR A 143 -9.10 17.04 3.73
C THR A 143 -8.94 15.55 4.02
N GLY A 144 -8.68 15.19 5.28
CA GLY A 144 -8.55 13.79 5.70
C GLY A 144 -9.81 12.97 5.42
N TYR A 145 -10.99 13.57 5.60
CA TYR A 145 -12.27 12.97 5.22
C TYR A 145 -12.35 12.63 3.73
N ARG A 146 -12.00 13.58 2.85
CA ARG A 146 -12.02 13.37 1.39
C ARG A 146 -11.04 12.29 0.97
N LEU A 147 -9.87 12.24 1.59
CA LEU A 147 -8.92 11.14 1.40
C LEU A 147 -9.49 9.80 1.84
N LEU A 148 -10.16 9.75 2.97
CA LEU A 148 -10.75 8.52 3.50
C LEU A 148 -11.88 8.01 2.58
N VAL A 149 -12.75 8.90 2.10
CA VAL A 149 -13.82 8.56 1.16
C VAL A 149 -13.23 8.04 -0.15
N SER A 150 -12.33 8.79 -0.78
CA SER A 150 -11.68 8.38 -2.03
C SER A 150 -10.89 7.08 -1.89
N GLY A 151 -10.12 6.94 -0.80
CA GLY A 151 -9.36 5.73 -0.49
C GLY A 151 -10.26 4.52 -0.27
N SER A 152 -11.41 4.69 0.38
CA SER A 152 -12.38 3.61 0.56
C SER A 152 -12.93 3.13 -0.79
N VAL A 153 -13.40 4.04 -1.65
CA VAL A 153 -13.90 3.70 -2.99
C VAL A 153 -12.84 2.96 -3.80
N PHE A 154 -11.59 3.42 -3.75
CA PHE A 154 -10.47 2.78 -4.42
C PHE A 154 -10.23 1.35 -3.90
N ILE A 155 -10.05 1.17 -2.58
CA ILE A 155 -9.74 -0.14 -1.99
C ILE A 155 -10.88 -1.14 -2.26
N PHE A 156 -12.13 -0.74 -1.99
CA PHE A 156 -13.28 -1.63 -2.21
C PHE A 156 -13.50 -1.93 -3.70
N GLY A 157 -13.27 -0.96 -4.59
CA GLY A 157 -13.29 -1.18 -6.04
C GLY A 157 -12.24 -2.20 -6.50
N MET A 158 -11.02 -2.12 -5.97
CA MET A 158 -9.95 -3.08 -6.27
C MET A 158 -10.27 -4.48 -5.74
N VAL A 159 -10.73 -4.60 -4.50
CA VAL A 159 -11.12 -5.90 -3.92
C VAL A 159 -12.28 -6.51 -4.69
N LYS A 160 -13.28 -5.71 -5.08
CA LYS A 160 -14.38 -6.16 -5.94
C LYS A 160 -13.86 -6.68 -7.29
N ALA A 161 -13.03 -5.91 -7.98
CA ALA A 161 -12.49 -6.29 -9.29
C ALA A 161 -11.71 -7.61 -9.19
N TYR A 162 -10.90 -7.77 -8.15
CA TYR A 162 -10.18 -9.01 -7.87
C TYR A 162 -11.12 -10.19 -7.63
N LEU A 163 -12.13 -10.04 -6.75
CA LEU A 163 -13.11 -11.10 -6.46
C LEU A 163 -13.91 -11.51 -7.70
N SER A 164 -14.30 -10.54 -8.54
CA SER A 164 -14.97 -10.80 -9.81
C SER A 164 -14.07 -11.56 -10.78
N TYR A 165 -12.78 -11.20 -10.85
CA TYR A 165 -11.81 -11.84 -11.75
C TYR A 165 -11.60 -13.32 -11.42
N ILE A 166 -11.53 -13.68 -10.15
CA ILE A 166 -11.36 -15.08 -9.70
C ILE A 166 -12.67 -15.90 -9.71
N GLY A 167 -13.76 -15.37 -10.30
CA GLY A 167 -15.04 -16.06 -10.41
C GLY A 167 -15.89 -16.06 -9.13
N LEU A 168 -15.50 -15.31 -8.09
CA LEU A 168 -16.26 -15.19 -6.84
C LEU A 168 -17.30 -14.06 -6.91
N GLY A 169 -18.16 -14.10 -7.93
CA GLY A 169 -19.18 -13.06 -8.17
C GLY A 169 -20.13 -12.85 -6.98
N GLY A 170 -20.46 -13.90 -6.24
CA GLY A 170 -21.26 -13.79 -5.01
C GLY A 170 -20.58 -12.96 -3.92
N ALA A 171 -19.28 -13.16 -3.70
CA ALA A 171 -18.50 -12.39 -2.73
C ALA A 171 -18.34 -10.93 -3.18
N ALA A 172 -18.10 -10.70 -4.47
CA ALA A 172 -18.05 -9.35 -5.05
C ALA A 172 -19.38 -8.60 -4.85
N ASN A 173 -20.51 -9.28 -5.03
CA ASN A 173 -21.84 -8.70 -4.80
C ASN A 173 -22.13 -8.42 -3.31
N ALA A 174 -21.71 -9.32 -2.42
CA ALA A 174 -21.82 -9.10 -0.98
C ALA A 174 -20.95 -7.92 -0.51
N LEU A 175 -19.76 -7.76 -1.09
CA LEU A 175 -18.87 -6.63 -0.85
C LEU A 175 -19.51 -5.32 -1.33
N ASP A 176 -20.10 -5.32 -2.53
CA ASP A 176 -20.86 -4.21 -3.09
C ASP A 176 -21.96 -3.72 -2.14
N TRP A 177 -22.75 -4.67 -1.61
CA TRP A 177 -23.81 -4.35 -0.67
C TRP A 177 -23.26 -3.78 0.64
N THR A 178 -22.25 -4.45 1.21
CA THR A 178 -21.65 -4.04 2.49
C THR A 178 -21.04 -2.64 2.38
N PHE A 179 -20.28 -2.41 1.31
CA PHE A 179 -19.64 -1.12 1.05
C PHE A 179 -20.68 -0.05 0.73
N GLY A 180 -21.54 -0.30 -0.27
CA GLY A 180 -22.51 0.68 -0.75
C GLY A 180 -23.58 1.04 0.28
N VAL A 181 -23.94 0.13 1.18
CA VAL A 181 -24.94 0.40 2.22
C VAL A 181 -24.28 0.86 3.51
N LEU A 182 -23.46 0.01 4.15
CA LEU A 182 -22.99 0.29 5.51
C LEU A 182 -21.87 1.33 5.50
N VAL A 183 -20.86 1.14 4.64
CA VAL A 183 -19.70 2.04 4.61
C VAL A 183 -20.11 3.40 4.04
N THR A 184 -20.78 3.45 2.88
CA THR A 184 -21.20 4.73 2.29
C THR A 184 -22.17 5.49 3.18
N SER A 185 -23.13 4.83 3.85
CA SER A 185 -24.01 5.53 4.80
C SER A 185 -23.24 6.05 6.02
N GLY A 186 -22.30 5.26 6.56
CA GLY A 186 -21.44 5.69 7.66
C GLY A 186 -20.56 6.87 7.28
N LEU A 187 -19.96 6.84 6.08
CA LEU A 187 -19.17 7.94 5.52
C LEU A 187 -20.03 9.18 5.28
N TYR A 188 -21.25 9.02 4.77
CA TYR A 188 -22.18 10.12 4.57
C TYR A 188 -22.51 10.81 5.91
N VAL A 189 -22.87 10.03 6.93
CA VAL A 189 -23.13 10.56 8.29
C VAL A 189 -21.89 11.24 8.87
N LEU A 190 -20.70 10.67 8.65
CA LEU A 190 -19.44 11.28 9.06
C LEU A 190 -19.19 12.59 8.31
N GLY A 191 -19.49 12.65 7.02
CA GLY A 191 -19.38 13.84 6.17
C GLY A 191 -20.28 14.99 6.61
N LEU A 192 -21.41 14.71 7.27
CA LEU A 192 -22.24 15.76 7.87
C LEU A 192 -21.50 16.55 8.96
N TYR A 193 -20.43 15.99 9.55
CA TYR A 193 -19.57 16.70 10.50
C TYR A 193 -18.52 17.61 9.82
N GLU A 194 -18.42 17.63 8.48
CA GLU A 194 -17.51 18.52 7.76
C GLU A 194 -17.88 20.01 7.95
N ASN A 195 -19.17 20.31 8.11
CA ASN A 195 -19.70 21.66 8.34
C ASN A 195 -19.91 22.00 9.83
N ASN A 196 -19.16 21.34 10.71
CA ASN A 196 -19.29 21.48 12.15
C ASN A 196 -18.79 22.83 12.66
N SER A 197 -19.66 23.58 13.33
CA SER A 197 -19.33 24.88 13.96
C SER A 197 -18.49 24.76 15.23
N ALA A 198 -18.54 23.60 15.91
CA ALA A 198 -17.80 23.36 17.15
C ALA A 198 -16.35 22.89 16.92
N ASN A 199 -15.86 22.93 15.67
CA ASN A 199 -14.54 22.46 15.26
C ASN A 199 -14.11 21.14 15.93
N LYS A 200 -14.98 20.13 15.92
CA LYS A 200 -14.63 18.80 16.40
C LYS A 200 -13.88 18.07 15.29
N MET A 201 -12.68 17.60 15.59
CA MET A 201 -11.77 16.92 14.65
C MET A 201 -11.22 17.81 13.51
N PRO A 202 -10.57 18.96 13.81
CA PRO A 202 -9.97 19.84 12.81
C PRO A 202 -8.97 19.11 11.90
N TYR A 203 -8.22 18.15 12.48
CA TYR A 203 -7.29 17.33 11.71
C TYR A 203 -7.96 16.55 10.58
N PHE A 204 -9.20 16.11 10.77
CA PHE A 204 -9.88 15.27 9.79
C PHE A 204 -10.63 16.09 8.73
N PHE A 205 -11.25 17.20 9.13
CA PHE A 205 -12.14 17.99 8.25
C PHE A 205 -11.59 19.33 7.76
N GLU A 206 -10.62 19.93 8.44
CA GLU A 206 -10.10 21.27 8.12
C GLU A 206 -8.66 21.24 7.62
N THR A 207 -7.83 20.32 8.15
CA THR A 207 -6.42 20.25 7.77
C THR A 207 -6.29 19.87 6.30
N HIS A 208 -5.64 20.76 5.54
CA HIS A 208 -5.35 20.52 4.15
C HIS A 208 -4.07 19.67 4.04
N TYR A 209 -4.24 18.44 3.53
CA TYR A 209 -3.14 17.49 3.33
C TYR A 209 -2.44 17.63 1.96
N GLY A 210 -2.61 18.77 1.28
CA GLY A 210 -2.15 18.94 -0.10
C GLY A 210 -0.64 18.73 -0.23
N SER A 211 0.15 19.37 0.63
CA SER A 211 1.61 19.26 0.60
C SER A 211 2.08 17.84 0.95
N GLU A 212 1.40 17.15 1.88
CA GLU A 212 1.67 15.76 2.24
C GLU A 212 1.28 14.79 1.13
N ILE A 213 0.25 15.08 0.34
CA ILE A 213 -0.15 14.26 -0.80
C ILE A 213 0.72 14.54 -2.00
N TYR A 214 1.14 15.78 -2.27
CA TYR A 214 2.06 16.05 -3.38
C TYR A 214 3.43 15.42 -3.11
N SER A 215 3.94 15.54 -1.87
CA SER A 215 5.12 14.78 -1.44
C SER A 215 4.84 13.26 -1.36
N GLY A 216 3.63 12.88 -0.97
CA GLY A 216 3.13 11.50 -0.98
C GLY A 216 2.88 10.94 -2.38
N GLY A 217 2.72 11.77 -3.41
CA GLY A 217 2.51 11.37 -4.79
C GLY A 217 3.79 10.78 -5.36
N TRP A 218 4.93 11.36 -4.97
CA TRP A 218 6.23 10.73 -5.18
C TRP A 218 6.33 9.37 -4.49
N PHE A 219 5.80 9.25 -3.28
CA PHE A 219 5.76 7.99 -2.55
C PHE A 219 4.85 6.93 -3.22
N ILE A 220 3.64 7.32 -3.64
CA ILE A 220 2.69 6.46 -4.35
C ILE A 220 3.28 6.03 -5.69
N SER A 221 3.87 6.96 -6.45
CA SER A 221 4.58 6.68 -7.70
C SER A 221 5.72 5.68 -7.47
N ARG A 222 6.49 5.86 -6.38
CA ARG A 222 7.56 4.94 -5.99
C ARG A 222 7.04 3.54 -5.64
N ILE A 223 5.95 3.44 -4.87
CA ILE A 223 5.27 2.17 -4.62
C ILE A 223 4.76 1.55 -5.93
N ALA A 224 4.13 2.33 -6.81
CA ALA A 224 3.60 1.85 -8.08
C ALA A 224 4.71 1.31 -8.99
N MET A 225 5.87 1.98 -9.04
CA MET A 225 7.06 1.47 -9.73
C MET A 225 7.54 0.15 -9.13
N TYR A 226 7.58 0.03 -7.80
CA TYR A 226 7.99 -1.22 -7.15
C TYR A 226 6.99 -2.36 -7.35
N LEU A 227 5.69 -2.08 -7.32
CA LEU A 227 4.64 -3.06 -7.61
C LEU A 227 4.68 -3.52 -9.07
N THR A 228 4.93 -2.60 -10.00
CA THR A 228 5.14 -2.94 -11.42
C THR A 228 6.39 -3.81 -11.58
N GLY A 229 7.50 -3.45 -10.93
CA GLY A 229 8.72 -4.25 -10.93
C GLY A 229 8.51 -5.66 -10.36
N LEU A 230 7.76 -5.78 -9.27
CA LEU A 230 7.37 -7.06 -8.67
C LEU A 230 6.50 -7.89 -9.63
N ALA A 231 5.50 -7.28 -10.27
CA ALA A 231 4.63 -7.96 -11.23
C ALA A 231 5.43 -8.48 -12.45
N LEU A 232 6.35 -7.67 -12.99
CA LEU A 232 7.24 -8.08 -14.07
C LEU A 232 8.17 -9.22 -13.66
N ALA A 233 8.71 -9.18 -12.44
CA ALA A 233 9.58 -10.24 -11.91
C ALA A 233 8.82 -11.57 -11.74
N ILE A 234 7.60 -11.53 -11.20
CA ILE A 234 6.72 -12.71 -11.09
C ILE A 234 6.36 -13.25 -12.48
N GLY A 235 5.95 -12.37 -13.40
CA GLY A 235 5.62 -12.74 -14.77
C GLY A 235 6.82 -13.37 -15.50
N PHE A 236 8.01 -12.81 -15.30
CA PHE A 236 9.26 -13.37 -15.85
C PHE A 236 9.56 -14.76 -15.29
N SER A 237 9.47 -14.96 -13.97
CA SER A 237 9.63 -16.28 -13.35
C SER A 237 8.59 -17.28 -13.88
N TRP A 238 7.35 -16.85 -14.07
CA TRP A 238 6.29 -17.68 -14.64
C TRP A 238 6.58 -18.09 -16.09
N CYS A 239 7.02 -17.17 -16.94
CA CYS A 239 7.40 -17.46 -18.32
C CYS A 239 8.54 -18.49 -18.40
N TRP A 240 9.56 -18.36 -17.56
CA TRP A 240 10.65 -19.36 -17.49
C TRP A 240 10.18 -20.71 -16.98
N HIS A 241 9.28 -20.73 -15.99
CA HIS A 241 8.68 -21.96 -15.51
C HIS A 241 7.88 -22.67 -16.59
N GLN A 242 7.06 -21.94 -17.36
CA GLN A 242 6.32 -22.47 -18.51
C GLN A 242 7.27 -22.96 -19.61
N GLY A 243 8.33 -22.22 -19.92
CA GLY A 243 9.36 -22.68 -20.86
C GLY A 243 10.03 -23.97 -20.41
N LEU A 244 10.28 -24.13 -19.10
CA LEU A 244 10.84 -25.35 -18.51
C LEU A 244 9.83 -26.51 -18.59
N GLN A 245 8.55 -26.27 -18.33
CA GLN A 245 7.49 -27.28 -18.51
C GLN A 245 7.41 -27.75 -19.96
N LEU A 246 7.41 -26.82 -20.93
CA LEU A 246 7.39 -27.16 -22.36
C LEU A 246 8.66 -27.91 -22.80
N LEU A 247 9.83 -27.54 -22.30
CA LEU A 247 11.09 -28.27 -22.55
C LEU A 247 11.11 -29.66 -21.89
N HIS A 248 10.43 -29.81 -20.76
CA HIS A 248 10.31 -31.09 -20.08
C HIS A 248 9.35 -32.02 -20.82
N GLU A 249 8.21 -31.51 -21.26
CA GLU A 249 7.21 -32.24 -22.04
C GLU A 249 7.73 -32.58 -23.45
N SER A 250 8.42 -31.67 -24.15
CA SER A 250 8.96 -31.94 -25.50
C SER A 250 10.14 -32.91 -25.50
N ASN A 251 10.88 -33.00 -24.39
CA ASN A 251 11.96 -33.96 -24.19
C ASN A 251 11.47 -35.41 -24.14
N GLN A 252 10.17 -35.64 -23.99
CA GLN A 252 9.64 -37.00 -23.89
C GLN A 252 9.34 -37.63 -25.26
N THR A 253 9.20 -36.86 -26.34
CA THR A 253 8.89 -37.42 -27.68
C THR A 253 9.61 -36.79 -28.88
N ASP A 254 9.90 -35.48 -28.92
CA ASP A 254 10.21 -34.80 -30.21
C ASP A 254 11.64 -34.25 -30.35
N PHE A 255 12.34 -33.93 -29.25
CA PHE A 255 13.67 -33.32 -29.36
C PHE A 255 14.74 -34.27 -29.92
N LEU A 256 14.52 -35.59 -29.78
CA LEU A 256 15.35 -36.61 -30.44
C LEU A 256 15.10 -36.68 -31.95
N GLU A 257 13.90 -36.34 -32.43
CA GLU A 257 13.51 -36.49 -33.84
C GLU A 257 14.14 -35.41 -34.73
N ILE A 258 14.29 -34.18 -34.22
CA ILE A 258 15.00 -33.09 -34.92
C ILE A 258 16.51 -33.38 -35.05
N TYR A 259 17.09 -34.12 -34.09
CA TYR A 259 18.50 -34.52 -34.13
C TYR A 259 18.73 -35.79 -34.96
N ASP A 260 17.75 -36.69 -35.05
CA ASP A 260 17.83 -37.91 -35.86
C ASP A 260 17.95 -37.62 -37.36
N GLY A 261 17.41 -36.50 -37.84
CA GLY A 261 17.57 -36.05 -39.23
C GLY A 261 19.01 -35.71 -39.66
N THR A 262 19.96 -35.64 -38.72
CA THR A 262 21.39 -35.38 -38.98
C THR A 262 22.33 -36.51 -38.54
N LYS A 263 21.81 -37.67 -38.11
CA LYS A 263 22.65 -38.82 -37.83
C LYS A 263 23.34 -39.29 -39.12
N GLN A 264 24.65 -39.08 -39.19
CA GLN A 264 25.53 -40.03 -39.86
C GLN A 264 25.34 -41.39 -39.16
N ASP A 265 25.19 -42.47 -39.93
CA ASP A 265 24.89 -43.86 -39.51
C ASP A 265 25.96 -44.54 -38.59
N GLY A 266 26.65 -43.78 -37.75
CA GLY A 266 27.66 -44.27 -36.81
C GLY A 266 27.08 -44.57 -35.43
N PRO A 267 27.67 -45.52 -34.67
CA PRO A 267 27.30 -45.75 -33.28
C PRO A 267 27.51 -44.46 -32.47
N PRO A 268 26.59 -44.11 -31.55
CA PRO A 268 26.71 -42.91 -30.73
C PRO A 268 28.04 -42.95 -29.99
N THR A 269 28.88 -41.96 -30.24
CA THR A 269 30.12 -41.83 -29.46
C THR A 269 29.75 -41.38 -28.05
N PHE A 270 30.38 -41.97 -27.04
CA PHE A 270 30.22 -41.58 -25.63
C PHE A 270 30.33 -40.05 -25.42
N LEU A 271 31.20 -39.40 -26.19
CA LEU A 271 31.39 -37.94 -26.20
C LEU A 271 30.14 -37.16 -26.65
N ALA A 272 29.39 -37.66 -27.65
CA ALA A 272 28.15 -37.04 -28.09
C ALA A 272 27.05 -37.15 -27.02
N GLU A 273 27.00 -38.26 -26.29
CA GLU A 273 26.04 -38.47 -25.21
C GLU A 273 26.33 -37.56 -24.00
N VAL A 274 27.61 -37.46 -23.61
CA VAL A 274 28.06 -36.53 -22.55
C VAL A 274 27.81 -35.08 -22.96
N HIS A 275 28.00 -34.73 -24.23
CA HIS A 275 27.72 -33.40 -24.76
C HIS A 275 26.24 -33.04 -24.71
N ASN A 276 25.36 -33.94 -25.17
CA ASN A 276 23.90 -33.73 -25.09
C ASN A 276 23.43 -33.60 -23.64
N MET A 277 23.95 -34.42 -22.73
CA MET A 277 23.65 -34.33 -21.31
C MET A 277 24.11 -32.98 -20.73
N SER A 278 25.30 -32.50 -21.11
CA SER A 278 25.83 -31.20 -20.68
C SER A 278 24.97 -30.03 -21.19
N MET A 279 24.54 -30.06 -22.45
CA MET A 279 23.66 -29.03 -23.02
C MET A 279 22.30 -29.00 -22.33
N ARG A 280 21.74 -30.16 -21.99
CA ARG A 280 20.49 -30.27 -21.23
C ARG A 280 20.62 -29.67 -19.84
N CYS A 281 21.65 -30.08 -19.09
CA CYS A 281 21.96 -29.52 -17.78
C CYS A 281 22.20 -28.00 -17.83
N MET A 282 22.80 -27.49 -18.91
CA MET A 282 23.02 -26.05 -19.11
C MET A 282 21.70 -25.29 -19.34
N MET A 283 20.82 -25.81 -20.19
CA MET A 283 19.50 -25.21 -20.44
C MET A 283 18.62 -25.20 -19.18
N ASP A 284 18.59 -26.32 -18.46
CA ASP A 284 17.89 -26.42 -17.18
C ASP A 284 18.48 -25.43 -16.17
N GLY A 285 19.83 -25.37 -16.07
CA GLY A 285 20.54 -24.42 -15.21
C GLY A 285 20.24 -22.96 -15.53
N MET A 286 20.17 -22.59 -16.82
CA MET A 286 19.79 -21.24 -17.25
C MET A 286 18.34 -20.90 -16.88
N ALA A 287 17.41 -21.84 -17.05
CA ALA A 287 16.02 -21.64 -16.69
C ALA A 287 15.85 -21.49 -15.17
N TYR A 288 16.53 -22.31 -14.37
CA TYR A 288 16.56 -22.14 -12.90
C TYR A 288 17.20 -20.81 -12.48
N LEU A 289 18.28 -20.38 -13.14
CA LEU A 289 18.88 -19.07 -12.89
C LEU A 289 17.89 -17.93 -13.19
N GLY A 290 17.15 -18.01 -14.30
CA GLY A 290 16.09 -17.05 -14.63
C GLY A 290 15.00 -16.97 -13.56
N ILE A 291 14.54 -18.13 -13.06
CA ILE A 291 13.57 -18.20 -11.95
C ILE A 291 14.15 -17.55 -10.68
N LEU A 292 15.39 -17.88 -10.31
CA LEU A 292 16.06 -17.33 -9.13
C LEU A 292 16.26 -15.82 -9.22
N VAL A 293 16.59 -15.29 -10.40
CA VAL A 293 16.70 -13.84 -10.65
C VAL A 293 15.33 -13.17 -10.45
N GLY A 294 14.25 -13.76 -10.97
CA GLY A 294 12.90 -13.21 -10.77
C GLY A 294 12.43 -13.28 -9.31
N VAL A 295 12.74 -14.35 -8.58
CA VAL A 295 12.48 -14.46 -7.13
C VAL A 295 13.31 -13.43 -6.34
N GLY A 296 14.60 -13.29 -6.67
CA GLY A 296 15.48 -12.31 -6.05
C GLY A 296 15.02 -10.87 -6.29
N GLY A 297 14.63 -10.55 -7.52
CA GLY A 297 14.01 -9.27 -7.88
C GLY A 297 12.71 -9.01 -7.10
N SER A 298 11.85 -10.03 -6.98
CA SER A 298 10.60 -9.95 -6.21
C SER A 298 10.86 -9.64 -4.74
N LEU A 299 11.83 -10.32 -4.12
CA LEU A 299 12.22 -10.06 -2.73
C LEU A 299 12.84 -8.68 -2.53
N HIS A 300 13.63 -8.20 -3.49
CA HIS A 300 14.17 -6.85 -3.46
C HIS A 300 13.07 -5.78 -3.50
N PHE A 301 12.13 -5.89 -4.44
CA PHE A 301 11.00 -4.96 -4.52
C PHE A 301 10.10 -5.02 -3.29
N LEU A 302 9.85 -6.22 -2.74
CA LEU A 302 9.08 -6.37 -1.50
C LEU A 302 9.78 -5.66 -0.32
N ARG A 303 11.11 -5.79 -0.21
CA ARG A 303 11.89 -5.08 0.81
C ARG A 303 11.81 -3.57 0.66
N GLU A 304 11.93 -3.06 -0.57
CA GLU A 304 11.83 -1.62 -0.83
C GLU A 304 10.42 -1.09 -0.55
N ILE A 305 9.37 -1.85 -0.86
CA ILE A 305 7.99 -1.52 -0.49
C ILE A 305 7.86 -1.43 1.04
N VAL A 306 8.32 -2.45 1.77
CA VAL A 306 8.28 -2.46 3.24
C VAL A 306 9.08 -1.30 3.85
N SER A 307 10.26 -1.01 3.30
CA SER A 307 11.11 0.12 3.70
C SER A 307 10.42 1.47 3.46
N ALA A 308 9.80 1.64 2.29
CA ALA A 308 9.01 2.81 1.95
C ALA A 308 7.86 3.00 2.96
N PHE A 309 7.06 1.96 3.21
CA PHE A 309 5.98 2.03 4.21
C PHE A 309 6.47 2.36 5.62
N ALA A 310 7.68 1.93 6.02
CA ALA A 310 8.28 2.25 7.30
C ALA A 310 8.71 3.73 7.45
N GLN A 311 8.89 4.44 6.33
CA GLN A 311 9.22 5.87 6.30
C GLN A 311 8.00 6.77 6.45
N LEU A 312 6.78 6.28 6.15
CA LEU A 312 5.56 7.07 6.32
C LEU A 312 5.32 7.41 7.79
N SER A 313 5.43 8.70 8.11
CA SER A 313 5.20 9.22 9.47
C SER A 313 3.79 8.92 9.97
N VAL A 314 2.81 8.86 9.07
CA VAL A 314 1.41 8.49 9.36
C VAL A 314 1.31 7.01 9.74
N VAL A 315 1.95 6.10 9.00
CA VAL A 315 1.97 4.67 9.34
C VAL A 315 2.69 4.47 10.67
N ARG A 316 3.77 5.21 10.95
CA ARG A 316 4.44 5.18 12.25
C ARG A 316 3.55 5.70 13.38
N LYS A 317 2.78 6.77 13.14
CA LYS A 317 1.82 7.31 14.12
C LYS A 317 0.64 6.36 14.33
N VAL A 318 0.04 5.82 13.27
CA VAL A 318 -1.05 4.85 13.33
C VAL A 318 -0.57 3.56 13.97
N ALA A 319 0.57 3.00 13.58
CA ALA A 319 1.15 1.82 14.22
C ALA A 319 1.53 2.08 15.68
N LYS A 320 1.97 3.30 16.03
CA LYS A 320 2.20 3.70 17.43
C LYS A 320 0.88 3.80 18.20
N SER A 321 -0.17 4.36 17.62
CA SER A 321 -1.50 4.43 18.22
C SER A 321 -2.16 3.06 18.33
N LEU A 322 -2.00 2.18 17.33
CA LEU A 322 -2.50 0.81 17.36
C LEU A 322 -1.73 -0.02 18.37
N ARG A 323 -0.39 0.12 18.42
CA ARG A 323 0.45 -0.47 19.44
C ARG A 323 0.10 0.06 20.83
N GLN A 324 -0.19 1.35 20.99
CA GLN A 324 -0.66 1.91 22.26
C GLN A 324 -2.04 1.40 22.63
N ALA A 325 -2.98 1.27 21.69
CA ALA A 325 -4.29 0.68 21.95
C ALA A 325 -4.18 -0.80 22.34
N VAL A 326 -3.36 -1.58 21.64
CA VAL A 326 -3.08 -2.99 21.97
C VAL A 326 -2.37 -3.10 23.31
N LEU A 327 -1.41 -2.21 23.59
CA LEU A 327 -0.72 -2.18 24.88
C LEU A 327 -1.66 -1.79 26.01
N CYS A 328 -2.53 -0.79 25.84
CA CYS A 328 -3.56 -0.41 26.81
C CYS A 328 -4.62 -1.49 27.02
N ILE A 329 -4.85 -2.37 26.04
CA ILE A 329 -5.68 -3.57 26.21
C ILE A 329 -4.89 -4.68 26.93
N SER A 330 -3.57 -4.78 26.70
CA SER A 330 -2.71 -5.77 27.35
C SER A 330 -2.34 -5.41 28.79
N GLU A 331 -2.27 -4.13 29.14
CA GLU A 331 -1.89 -3.63 30.46
C GLU A 331 -2.87 -4.08 31.58
N PRO A 332 -4.20 -4.05 31.43
CA PRO A 332 -5.12 -4.63 32.42
C PRO A 332 -5.08 -6.16 32.48
N ILE A 333 -4.68 -6.84 31.40
CA ILE A 333 -4.48 -8.30 31.38
C ILE A 333 -3.17 -8.67 32.08
N SER A 334 -2.09 -7.92 31.83
CA SER A 334 -0.79 -8.05 32.48
C SER A 334 -0.86 -7.71 33.96
N ARG A 335 -1.60 -6.66 34.35
CA ARG A 335 -1.81 -6.31 35.77
C ARG A 335 -2.54 -7.41 36.55
N LYS A 336 -3.51 -8.09 35.92
CA LYS A 336 -4.17 -9.26 36.51
C LYS A 336 -3.23 -10.47 36.67
N PHE A 337 -2.17 -10.56 35.89
CA PHE A 337 -1.14 -11.59 36.02
C PHE A 337 0.01 -11.20 36.97
N ASP A 338 0.31 -9.90 37.13
CA ASP A 338 1.28 -9.40 38.12
C ASP A 338 0.71 -9.41 39.55
N GLU A 339 -0.61 -9.26 39.74
CA GLU A 339 -1.25 -9.41 41.05
C GLU A 339 -1.32 -10.87 41.53
N SER A 340 -1.19 -11.85 40.64
CA SER A 340 -0.85 -13.21 41.05
C SER A 340 0.66 -13.28 41.28
N ALA A 341 1.06 -13.08 42.54
CA ALA A 341 2.43 -13.10 43.03
C ALA A 341 3.15 -14.44 42.80
N PHE A 342 3.44 -14.76 41.54
CA PHE A 342 4.45 -15.73 41.19
C PHE A 342 5.75 -14.96 41.04
N GLU A 343 6.59 -15.03 42.08
CA GLU A 343 8.00 -14.69 41.98
C GLU A 343 8.57 -15.50 40.81
N THR A 344 8.74 -14.85 39.66
CA THR A 344 9.37 -15.48 38.51
C THR A 344 10.77 -15.89 38.97
N PRO A 345 11.07 -17.20 39.02
CA PRO A 345 12.31 -17.67 39.58
C PRO A 345 13.48 -17.02 38.83
N ILE A 346 14.52 -16.61 39.56
CA ILE A 346 15.68 -15.88 39.01
C ILE A 346 16.28 -16.63 37.80
N TRP A 347 16.24 -17.96 37.80
CA TRP A 347 16.71 -18.78 36.70
C TRP A 347 15.92 -18.59 35.39
N VAL A 348 14.62 -18.26 35.44
CA VAL A 348 13.79 -18.02 34.26
C VAL A 348 14.20 -16.71 33.57
N LYS A 349 14.52 -15.65 34.34
CA LYS A 349 15.03 -14.39 33.78
C LYS A 349 16.38 -14.59 33.08
N GLU A 350 17.27 -15.35 33.69
CA GLU A 350 18.60 -15.64 33.10
C GLU A 350 18.46 -16.50 31.84
N THR A 351 17.59 -17.51 31.86
CA THR A 351 17.34 -18.41 30.72
C THR A 351 16.68 -17.67 29.55
N VAL A 352 15.69 -16.80 29.82
CA VAL A 352 15.04 -15.98 28.78
C VAL A 352 16.03 -14.98 28.18
N ARG A 353 16.92 -14.40 28.98
CA ARG A 353 17.98 -13.51 28.49
C ARG A 353 18.98 -14.27 27.61
N LEU A 354 19.36 -15.50 27.99
CA LEU A 354 20.25 -16.36 27.21
C LEU A 354 19.60 -16.75 25.88
N ILE A 355 18.35 -17.23 25.91
CA ILE A 355 17.58 -17.61 24.73
C ILE A 355 17.39 -16.42 23.78
N THR A 356 17.11 -15.22 24.31
CA THR A 356 16.95 -14.02 23.49
C THR A 356 18.26 -13.60 22.82
N LYS A 357 19.40 -13.70 23.54
CA LYS A 357 20.73 -13.45 22.96
C LYS A 357 21.08 -14.51 21.91
N SER A 358 20.84 -15.79 22.17
CA SER A 358 21.07 -16.89 21.23
C SER A 358 20.19 -16.79 19.99
N TYR A 359 18.92 -16.38 20.14
CA TYR A 359 18.01 -16.16 19.01
C TYR A 359 18.43 -14.96 18.14
N LEU A 360 18.83 -13.84 18.77
CA LEU A 360 19.37 -12.69 18.04
C LEU A 360 20.69 -13.01 17.33
N PHE A 361 21.55 -13.81 17.97
CA PHE A 361 22.78 -14.32 17.38
C PHE A 361 22.49 -15.24 16.19
N LEU A 362 21.62 -16.24 16.35
CA LEU A 362 21.27 -17.19 15.30
C LEU A 362 20.55 -16.51 14.11
N LYS A 363 19.72 -15.49 14.39
CA LYS A 363 19.08 -14.68 13.34
C LYS A 363 20.10 -13.88 12.54
N ARG A 364 21.10 -13.29 13.19
CA ARG A 364 22.13 -12.50 12.50
C ARG A 364 23.10 -13.42 11.76
N PHE A 365 23.58 -14.46 12.43
CA PHE A 365 24.56 -15.42 11.91
C PHE A 365 24.00 -16.32 10.82
N GLY A 366 22.76 -16.81 10.96
CA GLY A 366 22.09 -17.65 9.98
C GLY A 366 21.82 -16.95 8.66
N VAL A 367 21.47 -15.66 8.69
CA VAL A 367 21.30 -14.84 7.48
C VAL A 367 22.64 -14.65 6.75
N HIS A 368 23.74 -14.47 7.49
CA HIS A 368 25.07 -14.33 6.89
C HIS A 368 25.62 -15.65 6.31
N ILE A 369 25.43 -16.79 6.99
CA ILE A 369 25.80 -18.11 6.46
C ILE A 369 25.00 -18.44 5.20
N LEU A 370 23.70 -18.16 5.19
CA LEU A 370 22.85 -18.41 4.04
C LEU A 370 23.26 -17.55 2.83
N LEU A 371 23.55 -16.27 3.05
CA LEU A 371 24.07 -15.38 2.00
C LEU A 371 25.44 -15.83 1.49
N PHE A 372 26.33 -16.29 2.37
CA PHE A 372 27.64 -16.81 1.99
C PHE A 372 27.52 -18.09 1.16
N ALA A 373 26.68 -19.04 1.58
CA ALA A 373 26.43 -20.28 0.85
C ALA A 373 25.85 -20.01 -0.55
N ILE A 374 24.89 -19.09 -0.67
CA ILE A 374 24.33 -18.68 -1.97
C ILE A 374 25.41 -18.03 -2.84
N ALA A 375 26.21 -17.12 -2.28
CA ALA A 375 27.30 -16.47 -3.02
C ALA A 375 28.35 -17.49 -3.50
N THR A 376 28.73 -18.47 -2.66
CA THR A 376 29.68 -19.53 -3.03
C THR A 376 29.13 -20.41 -4.14
N VAL A 377 27.85 -20.80 -4.10
CA VAL A 377 27.22 -21.62 -5.15
C VAL A 377 27.15 -20.83 -6.47
N VAL A 378 26.75 -19.56 -6.44
CA VAL A 378 26.69 -18.71 -7.64
C VAL A 378 28.10 -18.53 -8.24
N CYS A 379 29.11 -18.27 -7.40
CA CYS A 379 30.49 -18.13 -7.86
C CYS A 379 31.07 -19.44 -8.42
N ALA A 380 30.75 -20.60 -7.81
CA ALA A 380 31.20 -21.90 -8.29
C ALA A 380 30.58 -22.26 -9.65
N VAL A 381 29.28 -21.97 -9.84
CA VAL A 381 28.57 -22.19 -11.12
C VAL A 381 29.15 -21.30 -12.22
N LEU A 382 29.43 -20.03 -11.93
CA LEU A 382 30.08 -19.13 -12.88
C LEU A 382 31.51 -19.60 -13.21
N ALA A 383 32.29 -20.06 -12.22
CA ALA A 383 33.62 -20.60 -12.44
C ALA A 383 33.61 -21.86 -13.33
N PHE A 384 32.66 -22.78 -13.12
CA PHE A 384 32.45 -23.95 -13.97
C PHE A 384 32.05 -23.57 -15.40
N TYR A 385 31.17 -22.57 -15.54
CA TYR A 385 30.75 -22.03 -16.83
C TYR A 385 31.92 -21.43 -17.63
N PHE A 386 32.77 -20.64 -16.98
CA PHE A 386 33.91 -20.00 -17.64
C PHE A 386 35.11 -20.93 -17.86
N LEU A 387 35.27 -22.00 -17.08
CA LEU A 387 36.30 -23.01 -17.32
C LEU A 387 35.91 -24.02 -18.40
N GLY A 388 34.62 -24.37 -18.53
CA GLY A 388 34.16 -25.36 -19.51
C GLY A 388 34.10 -24.86 -20.96
N PHE A 389 33.85 -23.57 -21.16
CA PHE A 389 33.70 -22.97 -22.49
C PHE A 389 35.01 -22.91 -23.33
N PRO A 390 36.18 -22.55 -22.76
CA PRO A 390 37.47 -22.60 -23.47
C PRO A 390 37.81 -24.00 -23.99
N PHE A 391 37.59 -25.05 -23.19
CA PHE A 391 37.85 -26.44 -23.62
C PHE A 391 37.03 -26.85 -24.87
N ARG A 392 35.85 -26.25 -25.07
CA ARG A 392 34.99 -26.50 -26.23
C ARG A 392 35.42 -25.74 -27.48
N ILE A 393 35.99 -24.54 -27.32
CA ILE A 393 36.53 -23.76 -28.45
C ILE A 393 37.83 -24.37 -28.95
N PHE A 394 38.72 -24.82 -28.06
CA PHE A 394 40.01 -25.38 -28.46
C PHE A 394 39.93 -26.78 -29.10
N HIS A 395 38.81 -27.51 -28.95
CA HIS A 395 38.67 -28.87 -29.49
C HIS A 395 38.21 -28.90 -30.97
N LYS A 396 37.62 -27.84 -31.52
CA LYS A 396 36.85 -27.95 -32.79
C LYS A 396 37.37 -27.11 -33.97
N THR A 397 38.57 -26.57 -33.93
CA THR A 397 39.12 -25.76 -35.03
C THR A 397 40.12 -26.54 -35.86
N GLU A 398 39.67 -27.12 -36.99
CA GLU A 398 40.55 -27.74 -38.01
C GLU A 398 41.03 -26.75 -39.09
N SER A 399 40.47 -25.52 -39.18
CA SER A 399 40.88 -24.53 -40.19
C SER A 399 41.49 -23.25 -39.58
N GLN A 400 42.61 -22.81 -40.16
CA GLN A 400 43.46 -21.74 -39.62
C GLN A 400 42.83 -20.33 -39.69
N ALA A 401 41.84 -20.12 -40.56
CA ALA A 401 41.16 -18.82 -40.74
C ALA A 401 40.07 -18.60 -39.67
N GLU A 402 39.31 -19.64 -39.32
CA GLU A 402 38.32 -19.58 -38.23
C GLU A 402 38.99 -19.47 -36.86
N PHE A 403 40.19 -20.06 -36.72
CA PHE A 403 41.00 -19.97 -35.52
C PHE A 403 41.33 -18.52 -35.15
N ASN A 404 41.71 -17.66 -36.10
CA ASN A 404 42.10 -16.26 -35.80
C ASN A 404 40.91 -15.39 -35.36
N SER A 405 39.72 -15.58 -35.93
CA SER A 405 38.51 -14.86 -35.51
C SER A 405 38.01 -15.34 -34.14
N MET A 406 38.03 -16.66 -33.91
CA MET A 406 37.75 -17.24 -32.59
C MET A 406 38.80 -16.88 -31.55
N LEU A 407 40.07 -16.69 -31.91
CA LEU A 407 41.12 -16.29 -30.99
C LEU A 407 40.86 -14.87 -30.47
N PHE A 408 40.47 -13.93 -31.33
CA PHE A 408 40.15 -12.56 -30.90
C PHE A 408 38.89 -12.51 -30.02
N PHE A 409 37.82 -13.23 -30.38
CA PHE A 409 36.62 -13.33 -29.55
C PHE A 409 36.87 -14.08 -28.25
N GLY A 410 37.68 -15.14 -28.31
CA GLY A 410 38.09 -15.96 -27.17
C GLY A 410 38.97 -15.18 -26.20
N ILE A 411 39.95 -14.41 -26.69
CA ILE A 411 40.79 -13.53 -25.86
C ILE A 411 39.92 -12.43 -25.22
N GLY A 412 39.06 -11.75 -25.99
CA GLY A 412 38.16 -10.72 -25.45
C GLY A 412 37.20 -11.26 -24.39
N TYR A 413 36.61 -12.43 -24.64
CA TYR A 413 35.75 -13.13 -23.70
C TYR A 413 36.53 -13.64 -22.48
N THR A 414 37.78 -14.09 -22.65
CA THR A 414 38.66 -14.50 -21.56
C THR A 414 38.97 -13.30 -20.65
N PHE A 415 39.33 -12.15 -21.21
CA PHE A 415 39.52 -10.92 -20.42
C PHE A 415 38.24 -10.48 -19.70
N PHE A 416 37.08 -10.56 -20.36
CA PHE A 416 35.79 -10.25 -19.75
C PHE A 416 35.44 -11.23 -18.61
N SER A 417 35.68 -12.53 -18.81
CA SER A 417 35.45 -13.57 -17.81
C SER A 417 36.40 -13.48 -16.61
N VAL A 418 37.68 -13.19 -16.84
CA VAL A 418 38.68 -12.94 -15.80
C VAL A 418 38.34 -11.65 -15.05
N GLY A 419 37.83 -10.63 -15.74
CA GLY A 419 37.33 -9.40 -15.12
C GLY A 419 36.12 -9.65 -14.21
N LEU A 420 35.12 -10.41 -14.69
CA LEU A 420 33.95 -10.80 -13.89
C LEU A 420 34.30 -11.72 -12.72
N GLY A 421 35.19 -12.69 -12.94
CA GLY A 421 35.73 -13.56 -11.89
C GLY A 421 36.53 -12.77 -10.86
N GLY A 422 37.35 -11.81 -11.29
CA GLY A 422 38.08 -10.89 -10.42
C GLY A 422 37.16 -10.00 -9.60
N ALA A 423 36.10 -9.46 -10.21
CA ALA A 423 35.07 -8.68 -9.51
C ALA A 423 34.30 -9.53 -8.48
N ALA A 424 34.00 -10.79 -8.81
CA ALA A 424 33.38 -11.74 -7.89
C ALA A 424 34.30 -12.08 -6.71
N CYS A 425 35.59 -12.35 -6.97
CA CYS A 425 36.60 -12.57 -5.93
C CYS A 425 36.80 -11.34 -5.04
N TYR A 426 36.82 -10.13 -5.62
CA TYR A 426 36.87 -8.88 -4.87
C TYR A 426 35.61 -8.68 -4.01
N GLY A 427 34.43 -8.98 -4.56
CA GLY A 427 33.16 -8.96 -3.82
C GLY A 427 33.13 -9.95 -2.66
N LEU A 428 33.70 -11.14 -2.83
CA LEU A 428 33.90 -12.14 -1.77
C LEU A 428 34.86 -11.64 -0.68
N LEU A 429 36.04 -11.12 -1.07
CA LEU A 429 37.01 -10.53 -0.14
C LEU A 429 36.43 -9.35 0.64
N HIS A 430 35.67 -8.48 -0.02
CA HIS A 430 35.00 -7.35 0.61
C HIS A 430 33.90 -7.82 1.57
N SER A 431 33.13 -8.85 1.19
CA SER A 431 32.09 -9.44 2.04
C SER A 431 32.69 -10.11 3.28
N VAL A 432 33.79 -10.86 3.12
CA VAL A 432 34.56 -11.45 4.23
C VAL A 432 35.13 -10.37 5.14
N ARG A 433 35.66 -9.28 4.57
CA ARG A 433 36.15 -8.12 5.33
C ARG A 433 35.03 -7.47 6.15
N GLN A 434 33.85 -7.24 5.57
CA GLN A 434 32.71 -6.69 6.31
C GLN A 434 32.18 -7.65 7.38
N LEU A 435 32.32 -8.96 7.18
CA LEU A 435 31.93 -10.00 8.14
C LEU A 435 32.92 -10.06 9.32
N LEU A 436 34.21 -9.87 9.05
CA LEU A 436 35.29 -9.83 10.06
C LEU A 436 35.42 -8.48 10.76
N GLN A 437 34.99 -7.38 10.13
CA GLN A 437 35.13 -6.03 10.69
C GLN A 437 34.53 -5.86 12.10
N PRO A 438 33.29 -6.29 12.39
CA PRO A 438 32.77 -6.19 13.77
C PRO A 438 33.49 -7.11 14.76
N PHE A 439 34.08 -8.23 14.31
CA PHE A 439 34.91 -9.08 15.17
C PHE A 439 36.28 -8.46 15.45
N LEU A 440 36.89 -7.81 14.45
CA LEU A 440 38.14 -7.07 14.58
C LEU A 440 37.95 -5.83 15.47
N GLU A 441 36.82 -5.11 15.32
CA GLU A 441 36.45 -3.98 16.17
C GLU A 441 36.15 -4.40 17.61
N ASP A 442 35.57 -5.59 17.86
CA ASP A 442 35.40 -6.15 19.21
C ASP A 442 36.70 -6.70 19.81
N LEU A 443 37.70 -7.07 19.00
CA LEU A 443 39.03 -7.51 19.44
C LEU A 443 39.98 -6.34 19.76
N ASP A 444 39.79 -5.18 19.11
CA ASP A 444 40.63 -3.98 19.29
C ASP A 444 40.20 -3.08 20.47
N VAL A 445 39.05 -3.34 21.10
CA VAL A 445 38.72 -2.71 22.38
C VAL A 445 39.46 -3.49 23.46
N PRO A 446 40.50 -2.93 24.12
CA PRO A 446 41.14 -3.61 25.23
C PRO A 446 40.08 -3.92 26.29
N TYR A 447 39.84 -5.21 26.50
CA TYR A 447 38.90 -5.77 27.49
C TYR A 447 39.21 -5.34 28.95
N GLY A 448 40.20 -4.46 29.15
CA GLY A 448 40.68 -3.99 30.45
C GLY A 448 39.88 -2.85 31.09
N GLU A 449 39.03 -2.12 30.36
CA GLU A 449 38.37 -0.93 30.96
C GLU A 449 36.90 -1.10 31.37
N ARG A 450 36.25 -2.24 31.09
CA ARG A 450 34.82 -2.45 31.49
C ARG A 450 34.59 -3.40 32.67
N ILE A 451 35.65 -3.81 33.38
CA ILE A 451 35.53 -4.61 34.62
C ILE A 451 35.87 -3.77 35.88
N MET A 452 36.23 -2.49 35.74
CA MET A 452 36.60 -1.61 36.86
C MET A 452 35.67 -0.40 37.09
N LEU A 453 34.47 -0.39 36.51
CA LEU A 453 33.36 0.51 36.86
C LEU A 453 32.05 -0.29 36.82
#